data_AF-A0A7Z9MRR9-F1
#
_entry.id   AF-A0A7Z9MRR9-F1
#
_cell.length_a   1.000
_cell.length_b   1.000
_cell.length_c   1.000
_cell.angle_alpha   90.00
_cell.angle_beta   90.00
_cell.angle_gamma   90.00
#
_symmetry.space_group_name_H-M   'P 1'
#
loop_
_entity.id
_entity.type
_entity.pdbx_description
1 polymer ?
#
loop_
_entity_poly.entity_id
_entity_poly.type
_entity_poly.pdbx_seq_one_letter_code
_entity_poly.pdbx_strand_id
1 'polypeptide(L)'
;MKLYLAAITVAIILVFWGFKGAQSGETEAGASADSIVVVVNKARILRLEGEADVVLVANPEIADVVIDSPTLLFVLGLTAGETSLLVLDEERDEILVTNIRVVSTEAKASSPEQEADVTRVKLLRRTEQTTLECTPRCLEGEGNIGSPQVAGPP
;
A
#
# COMPACT_ATOMS: atom_id res chain seq x y z
N MET A 1 -55.95 -20.50 -37.79
CA MET A 1 -55.18 -19.32 -37.35
C MET A 1 -54.99 -19.17 -35.83
N LYS A 2 -55.67 -19.94 -34.95
CA LYS A 2 -55.52 -19.83 -33.47
C LYS A 2 -54.49 -20.78 -32.83
N LEU A 3 -53.89 -21.71 -33.58
CA LEU A 3 -52.91 -22.68 -33.04
C LEU A 3 -51.44 -22.24 -33.14
N TYR A 4 -51.09 -21.26 -33.99
CA TYR A 4 -49.69 -20.85 -34.19
C TYR A 4 -49.17 -19.89 -33.10
N LEU A 5 -50.07 -19.16 -32.42
CA LEU A 5 -49.71 -18.20 -31.36
C LEU A 5 -49.20 -18.89 -30.08
N ALA A 6 -49.69 -20.09 -29.75
CA ALA A 6 -49.28 -20.82 -28.55
C ALA A 6 -47.89 -21.47 -28.66
N ALA A 7 -47.44 -21.81 -29.87
CA ALA A 7 -46.14 -22.42 -30.08
C ALA A 7 -44.98 -21.41 -29.93
N ILE A 8 -45.20 -20.15 -30.33
CA ILE A 8 -44.20 -19.09 -30.24
C ILE A 8 -43.96 -18.68 -28.77
N THR A 9 -44.99 -18.69 -27.93
CA THR A 9 -44.85 -18.36 -26.50
C THR A 9 -44.07 -19.43 -25.71
N VAL A 10 -44.13 -20.70 -26.10
CA VAL A 10 -43.36 -21.79 -25.45
C VAL A 10 -41.87 -21.71 -25.80
N ALA A 11 -41.52 -21.26 -27.01
CA ALA A 11 -40.13 -21.13 -27.44
C ALA A 11 -39.37 -20.00 -26.71
N ILE A 12 -40.05 -18.89 -26.37
CA ILE A 12 -39.42 -17.74 -25.68
C ILE A 12 -39.09 -18.07 -24.22
N ILE A 13 -39.91 -18.91 -23.56
CA ILE A 13 -39.68 -19.32 -22.16
C ILE A 13 -38.46 -20.26 -22.04
N LEU A 14 -38.13 -21.03 -23.08
CA LEU A 14 -36.94 -21.90 -23.09
C LEU A 14 -35.61 -21.14 -23.27
N VAL A 15 -35.62 -19.98 -23.92
CA VAL A 15 -34.41 -19.14 -24.06
C VAL A 15 -34.16 -18.34 -22.77
N PHE A 16 -35.22 -17.97 -22.04
CA PHE A 16 -35.12 -17.17 -20.82
C PHE A 16 -34.61 -17.92 -19.58
N TRP A 17 -34.68 -19.26 -19.55
CA TRP A 17 -34.15 -20.08 -18.45
C TRP A 17 -32.80 -20.75 -18.76
N GLY A 18 -32.31 -20.65 -20.00
CA GLY A 18 -31.13 -21.37 -20.48
C GLY A 18 -29.79 -20.65 -20.30
N PHE A 19 -29.76 -19.33 -20.09
CA PHE A 19 -28.50 -18.62 -19.89
C PHE A 19 -28.14 -18.60 -18.40
N LYS A 20 -27.58 -19.72 -17.92
CA LYS A 20 -26.69 -19.69 -16.74
C LYS A 20 -25.49 -18.81 -17.12
N GLY A 21 -25.58 -17.52 -16.84
CA GLY A 21 -24.45 -16.61 -16.93
C GLY A 21 -23.32 -17.15 -16.06
N ALA A 22 -22.26 -17.65 -16.69
CA ALA A 22 -20.98 -17.85 -16.04
C ALA A 22 -20.39 -16.46 -15.80
N GLN A 23 -20.71 -15.88 -14.65
CA GLN A 23 -20.00 -14.72 -14.15
C GLN A 23 -18.65 -15.22 -13.65
N SER A 24 -17.64 -15.15 -14.52
CA SER A 24 -16.25 -15.15 -14.10
C SER A 24 -16.07 -13.95 -13.19
N GLY A 25 -15.95 -14.18 -11.88
CA GLY A 25 -15.56 -13.14 -10.96
C GLY A 25 -14.14 -12.72 -11.32
N GLU A 26 -14.01 -11.53 -11.88
CA GLU A 26 -12.75 -10.81 -11.92
C GLU A 26 -12.28 -10.69 -10.47
N THR A 27 -11.28 -11.49 -10.11
CA THR A 27 -10.51 -11.22 -8.90
C THR A 27 -9.59 -10.08 -9.30
N GLU A 28 -10.06 -8.84 -9.10
CA GLU A 28 -9.20 -7.68 -9.06
C GLU A 28 -8.24 -7.92 -7.91
N ALA A 29 -7.07 -8.47 -8.25
CA ALA A 29 -5.92 -8.49 -7.37
C ALA A 29 -5.53 -7.04 -7.16
N GLY A 30 -6.12 -6.41 -6.15
CA GLY A 30 -5.72 -5.09 -5.69
C GLY A 30 -4.22 -5.13 -5.45
N ALA A 31 -3.47 -4.52 -6.36
CA ALA A 31 -2.07 -4.27 -6.18
C ALA A 31 -1.94 -3.56 -4.83
N SER A 32 -1.18 -4.16 -3.92
CA SER A 32 -0.91 -3.56 -2.61
C SER A 32 -0.10 -2.29 -2.86
N ALA A 33 -0.80 -1.19 -3.10
CA ALA A 33 -0.21 0.08 -3.40
C ALA A 33 0.53 0.57 -2.17
N ASP A 34 1.84 0.79 -2.33
CA ASP A 34 2.73 1.36 -1.34
C ASP A 34 2.07 2.61 -0.73
N SER A 35 1.95 2.64 0.59
CA SER A 35 1.14 3.64 1.28
C SER A 35 1.91 4.96 1.42
N ILE A 36 1.32 6.06 0.93
CA ILE A 36 1.96 7.37 1.02
C ILE A 36 1.76 7.93 2.43
N VAL A 37 2.84 8.02 3.20
CA VAL A 37 2.80 8.65 4.53
C VAL A 37 3.10 10.14 4.43
N VAL A 38 2.21 10.97 4.98
CA VAL A 38 2.34 12.43 5.07
C VAL A 38 2.17 12.87 6.51
N VAL A 39 2.90 13.90 6.94
CA VAL A 39 2.74 14.45 8.29
C VAL A 39 1.64 15.52 8.27
N VAL A 40 0.87 15.62 9.35
CA VAL A 40 -0.10 16.70 9.56
C VAL A 40 0.56 18.07 9.35
N ASN A 41 -0.12 18.96 8.61
CA ASN A 41 0.35 20.28 8.20
C ASN A 41 1.63 20.26 7.34
N LYS A 42 1.96 19.14 6.70
CA LYS A 42 3.06 19.03 5.76
C LYS A 42 2.56 18.64 4.37
N ALA A 43 3.36 19.00 3.37
CA ALA A 43 3.17 18.60 2.00
C ALA A 43 4.21 17.54 1.60
N ARG A 44 3.82 16.57 0.77
CA ARG A 44 4.74 15.67 0.08
C ARG A 44 4.57 15.85 -1.42
N ILE A 45 5.70 15.89 -2.13
CA ILE A 45 5.71 15.94 -3.59
C ILE A 45 5.50 14.53 -4.11
N LEU A 46 4.51 14.37 -4.99
CA LEU A 46 4.27 13.13 -5.72
C LEU A 46 4.50 13.40 -7.21
N ARG A 47 5.35 12.57 -7.81
CA ARG A 47 5.62 12.57 -9.24
C ARG A 47 4.89 11.38 -9.84
N LEU A 48 4.03 11.65 -10.81
CA LEU A 48 3.31 10.63 -11.53
C LEU A 48 4.15 10.08 -12.68
N GLU A 49 3.86 8.86 -13.09
CA GLU A 49 4.46 8.23 -14.26
C GLU A 49 3.74 8.64 -15.57
N GLY A 50 2.58 9.28 -15.48
CA GLY A 50 1.77 9.76 -16.61
C GLY A 50 1.09 11.10 -16.33
N GLU A 51 0.41 11.64 -17.35
CA GLU A 51 -0.33 12.91 -17.28
C GLU A 51 -1.72 12.68 -16.64
N ALA A 52 -1.96 13.28 -15.48
CA ALA A 52 -3.24 13.20 -14.80
C ALA A 52 -4.30 14.08 -15.48
N ASP A 53 -5.42 13.48 -15.84
CA ASP A 53 -6.65 14.19 -16.26
C ASP A 53 -7.63 14.31 -15.08
N VAL A 54 -7.75 13.25 -14.27
CA VAL A 54 -8.66 13.21 -13.12
C VAL A 54 -7.90 12.84 -11.86
N VAL A 55 -8.07 13.66 -10.80
CA VAL A 55 -7.56 13.38 -9.46
C VAL A 55 -8.72 13.34 -8.48
N LEU A 56 -8.85 12.23 -7.75
CA LEU A 56 -9.89 12.00 -6.77
C LEU A 56 -9.28 11.71 -5.40
N VAL A 57 -9.72 12.47 -4.39
CA VAL A 57 -9.41 12.19 -2.99
C VAL A 57 -10.67 11.73 -2.28
N ALA A 58 -10.61 10.56 -1.63
CA ALA A 58 -11.79 9.96 -1.00
C ALA A 58 -12.33 10.81 0.16
N ASN A 59 -11.45 11.38 0.99
CA ASN A 59 -11.81 12.31 2.05
C ASN A 59 -10.86 13.53 2.08
N PRO A 60 -11.31 14.71 1.60
CA PRO A 60 -10.51 15.93 1.59
C PRO A 60 -10.28 16.54 2.99
N GLU A 61 -10.99 16.12 4.04
CA GLU A 61 -10.74 16.60 5.41
C GLU A 61 -9.48 15.97 6.04
N ILE A 62 -9.05 14.81 5.54
CA ILE A 62 -7.87 14.07 6.00
C ILE A 62 -6.63 14.54 5.26
N ALA A 63 -6.68 14.51 3.92
CA ALA A 63 -5.61 14.98 3.06
C ALA A 63 -6.20 15.69 1.85
N ASP A 64 -5.48 16.66 1.30
CA ASP A 64 -5.88 17.40 0.10
C ASP A 64 -4.75 17.35 -0.94
N VAL A 65 -5.06 17.60 -2.21
CA VAL A 65 -4.09 17.54 -3.31
C VAL A 65 -4.14 18.80 -4.14
N VAL A 66 -2.97 19.39 -4.37
CA VAL A 66 -2.80 20.55 -5.25
C VAL A 66 -2.05 20.11 -6.50
N ILE A 67 -2.63 20.38 -7.66
CA ILE A 67 -2.06 20.05 -8.96
C ILE A 67 -1.25 21.25 -9.44
N ASP A 68 0.05 21.05 -9.67
CA ASP A 68 0.96 22.07 -10.23
C ASP A 68 1.19 21.86 -11.73
N SER A 69 1.32 20.60 -12.13
CA SER A 69 1.38 20.17 -13.53
C SER A 69 0.76 18.78 -13.69
N PRO A 70 0.50 18.31 -14.93
CA PRO A 70 -0.11 17.01 -15.17
C PRO A 70 0.68 15.83 -14.56
N THR A 71 1.97 16.01 -14.28
CA THR A 71 2.84 14.95 -13.71
C THR A 71 3.31 15.25 -12.29
N LEU A 72 3.00 16.43 -11.75
CA LEU A 72 3.47 16.87 -10.43
C LEU A 72 2.31 17.36 -9.57
N LEU A 73 2.12 16.70 -8.44
CA LEU A 73 1.14 17.07 -7.44
C LEU A 73 1.74 17.14 -6.04
N PHE A 74 1.14 18.00 -5.24
CA PHE A 74 1.44 18.17 -3.83
C PHE A 74 0.33 17.56 -2.99
N VAL A 75 0.67 16.56 -2.19
CA VAL A 75 -0.25 15.95 -1.24
C VAL A 75 -0.09 16.63 0.12
N LEU A 76 -1.14 17.24 0.62
CA LEU A 76 -1.21 17.98 1.88
C LEU A 76 -1.86 17.10 2.95
N GLY A 77 -1.16 16.85 4.06
CA GLY A 77 -1.75 16.22 5.24
C GLY A 77 -2.47 17.25 6.08
N LEU A 78 -3.79 17.14 6.26
CA LEU A 78 -4.59 18.06 7.07
C LEU A 78 -4.86 17.51 8.46
N THR A 79 -5.55 16.35 8.53
CA THR A 79 -5.95 15.70 9.77
C THR A 79 -5.39 14.29 9.83
N ALA A 80 -4.96 13.83 11.01
CA ALA A 80 -4.46 12.48 11.16
C ALA A 80 -5.55 11.44 10.82
N GLY A 81 -5.21 10.49 9.96
CA GLY A 81 -6.19 9.56 9.40
C GLY A 81 -5.63 8.81 8.19
N GLU A 82 -6.49 8.07 7.50
CA GLU A 82 -6.17 7.34 6.29
C GLU A 82 -7.25 7.64 5.25
N THR A 83 -6.85 7.98 4.03
CA THR A 83 -7.73 8.27 2.89
C THR A 83 -7.13 7.68 1.62
N SER A 84 -7.90 7.54 0.56
CA SER A 84 -7.41 7.02 -0.72
C SER A 84 -7.26 8.16 -1.74
N LEU A 85 -6.25 8.03 -2.60
CA LEU A 85 -5.98 8.87 -3.75
C LEU A 85 -6.09 8.04 -5.02
N LEU A 86 -6.91 8.52 -5.95
CA LEU A 86 -7.07 7.97 -7.29
C LEU A 86 -6.62 9.01 -8.31
N VAL A 87 -5.81 8.59 -9.27
CA VAL A 87 -5.37 9.41 -10.39
C VAL A 87 -5.62 8.63 -11.67
N LEU A 88 -6.35 9.24 -12.61
CA LEU A 88 -6.70 8.65 -13.90
C LEU A 88 -6.18 9.54 -15.05
N ASP A 89 -5.93 8.92 -16.19
CA ASP A 89 -5.58 9.60 -17.44
C ASP A 89 -6.82 9.99 -18.27
N GLU A 90 -6.60 10.57 -19.45
CA GLU A 90 -7.65 10.98 -20.38
C GLU A 90 -8.50 9.81 -20.90
N GLU A 91 -8.01 8.57 -20.85
CA GLU A 91 -8.70 7.35 -21.27
C GLU A 91 -9.51 6.72 -20.12
N ARG A 92 -9.43 7.29 -18.91
CA ARG A 92 -9.95 6.75 -17.63
C ARG A 92 -9.22 5.49 -17.16
N ASP A 93 -8.00 5.30 -17.63
CA ASP A 93 -7.12 4.27 -17.08
C ASP A 93 -6.45 4.76 -15.80
N GLU A 94 -6.22 3.84 -14.87
CA GLU A 94 -5.64 4.14 -13.56
C GLU A 94 -4.13 4.39 -13.67
N ILE A 95 -3.71 5.64 -13.45
CA ILE A 95 -2.29 6.01 -13.36
C ILE A 95 -1.75 5.64 -11.98
N LEU A 96 -2.51 5.96 -10.93
CA LEU A 96 -2.11 5.73 -9.55
C LEU A 96 -3.32 5.54 -8.65
N VAL A 97 -3.35 4.42 -7.94
CA VAL A 97 -4.28 4.15 -6.84
C VAL A 97 -3.47 3.86 -5.61
N THR A 98 -3.57 4.69 -4.56
CA THR A 98 -2.81 4.48 -3.32
C THR A 98 -3.54 5.05 -2.11
N ASN A 99 -3.15 4.59 -0.92
CA ASN A 99 -3.65 5.13 0.35
C ASN A 99 -2.69 6.20 0.88
N ILE A 100 -3.25 7.34 1.24
CA ILE A 100 -2.57 8.41 1.96
C ILE A 100 -2.82 8.22 3.45
N ARG A 101 -1.75 7.98 4.21
CA ARG A 101 -1.78 7.93 5.67
C ARG A 101 -1.20 9.21 6.24
N VAL A 102 -2.03 9.97 6.94
CA VAL A 102 -1.63 11.21 7.61
C VAL A 102 -1.30 10.94 9.07
N VAL A 103 -0.07 11.23 9.47
CA VAL A 103 0.45 10.99 10.82
C VAL A 103 0.77 12.29 11.54
N SER A 104 0.54 12.35 12.85
CA SER A 104 0.79 13.56 13.65
C SER A 104 2.26 13.78 14.00
N THR A 105 3.12 12.78 13.80
CA THR A 105 4.53 12.83 14.18
C THR A 105 5.45 12.40 13.03
N GLU A 106 6.52 13.16 12.82
CA GLU A 106 7.50 12.94 11.75
C GLU A 106 8.20 11.58 11.88
N ALA A 107 8.32 11.05 13.11
CA ALA A 107 8.91 9.74 13.41
C ALA A 107 8.20 8.56 12.73
N LYS A 108 6.95 8.73 12.25
CA LYS A 108 6.20 7.70 11.53
C LYS A 108 6.16 7.93 10.01
N ALA A 109 6.54 9.11 9.53
CA ALA A 109 6.53 9.45 8.11
C ALA A 109 7.84 9.12 7.36
N SER A 110 8.94 8.91 8.09
CA SER A 110 10.22 8.46 7.53
C SER A 110 10.35 6.95 7.35
N SER A 111 9.27 6.19 7.54
CA SER A 111 9.25 4.74 7.28
C SER A 111 8.21 4.40 6.21
N PRO A 112 8.51 4.64 4.92
CA PRO A 112 7.96 3.78 3.89
C PRO A 112 8.62 2.40 4.09
N GLU A 113 7.84 1.45 4.59
CA GLU A 113 7.94 0.02 4.24
C GLU A 113 9.36 -0.54 4.04
N GLN A 114 10.19 -0.44 5.08
CA GLN A 114 11.21 -1.44 5.37
C GLN A 114 11.49 -1.43 6.86
N GLU A 115 10.49 -1.89 7.61
CA GLU A 115 10.73 -2.57 8.88
C GLU A 115 11.48 -3.86 8.54
N ALA A 116 12.78 -3.74 8.23
CA ALA A 116 13.68 -4.83 8.50
C ALA A 116 13.57 -5.04 10.01
N ASP A 117 12.83 -6.07 10.40
CA ASP A 117 12.85 -6.65 11.73
C ASP A 117 14.31 -7.04 12.00
N VAL A 118 15.14 -6.07 12.41
CA VAL A 118 16.53 -6.31 12.77
C VAL A 118 16.46 -7.00 14.12
N THR A 119 16.27 -8.32 14.07
CA THR A 119 16.29 -9.15 15.27
C THR A 119 17.72 -9.11 15.81
N ARG A 120 17.93 -8.31 16.88
CA ARG A 120 19.19 -8.30 17.62
C ARG A 120 19.24 -9.49 18.56
N VAL A 121 20.10 -10.46 18.26
CA VAL A 121 20.26 -11.67 19.06
C VAL A 121 21.56 -11.57 19.85
N LYS A 122 21.51 -11.75 21.17
CA LYS A 122 22.72 -11.89 22.00
C LYS A 122 23.12 -13.36 22.04
N LEU A 123 24.20 -13.71 21.36
CA LEU A 123 24.82 -15.03 21.45
C LEU A 123 25.72 -15.10 22.67
N LEU A 124 25.47 -16.08 23.53
CA LEU A 124 26.30 -16.40 24.69
C LEU A 124 27.06 -17.71 24.40
N ARG A 125 28.37 -17.62 24.15
CA ARG A 125 29.25 -18.80 23.97
C ARG A 125 30.19 -18.92 25.15
N ARG A 126 29.92 -19.89 26.04
CA ARG A 126 30.73 -20.22 27.23
C ARG A 126 30.96 -19.02 28.17
N THR A 127 31.90 -18.14 27.84
CA THR A 127 32.26 -16.91 28.58
C THR A 127 32.31 -15.66 27.70
N GLU A 128 31.89 -15.75 26.43
CA GLU A 128 31.96 -14.67 25.45
C GLU A 128 30.55 -14.34 24.94
N GLN A 129 30.18 -13.05 24.98
CA GLN A 129 28.87 -12.58 24.56
C GLN A 129 29.01 -11.71 23.30
N THR A 130 28.42 -12.14 22.20
CA THR A 130 28.44 -11.40 20.92
C THR A 130 27.02 -11.01 20.55
N THR A 131 26.81 -9.76 20.16
CA THR A 131 25.50 -9.30 19.69
C THR A 131 25.50 -9.37 18.16
N LEU A 132 24.53 -10.09 17.58
CA LEU A 132 24.35 -10.21 16.14
C LEU A 132 23.14 -9.42 15.67
N GLU A 133 23.25 -8.90 14.46
CA GLU A 133 22.15 -8.28 13.74
C GLU A 133 21.73 -9.23 12.61
N CYS A 134 20.51 -9.77 12.73
CA CYS A 134 20.01 -10.76 11.79
C CYS A 134 19.00 -10.12 10.83
N THR A 135 19.41 -10.00 9.57
CA THR A 135 18.54 -9.60 8.45
C THR A 135 18.89 -10.47 7.24
N PRO A 136 17.93 -11.24 6.68
CA PRO A 136 17.90 -12.72 6.48
C PRO A 136 19.13 -13.61 6.78
N ARG A 137 20.32 -13.06 7.00
CA ARG A 137 21.50 -13.71 7.56
C ARG A 137 22.04 -12.86 8.70
N CYS A 138 22.58 -13.51 9.72
CA CYS A 138 23.19 -12.81 10.83
C CYS A 138 24.62 -12.42 10.48
N LEU A 139 24.95 -11.15 10.68
CA LEU A 139 26.31 -10.63 10.60
C LEU A 139 26.71 -10.13 12.01
N GLU A 140 28.00 -10.26 12.36
CA GLU A 140 28.53 -9.62 13.56
C GLU A 140 28.32 -8.11 13.46
N GLY A 141 27.52 -7.56 14.38
CA GLY A 141 27.33 -6.12 14.46
C GLY A 141 28.61 -5.48 14.95
N GLU A 142 29.09 -4.45 14.25
CA GLU A 142 30.20 -3.58 14.68
C GLU A 142 29.75 -2.68 15.84
N GLY A 143 29.33 -3.30 16.94
CA GLY A 143 29.10 -2.64 18.21
C GLY A 143 30.39 -2.66 18.99
N ASN A 144 31.06 -1.50 19.07
CA ASN A 144 32.17 -1.22 19.97
C ASN A 144 31.76 -1.55 21.43
N ILE A 145 31.99 -2.78 21.87
CA ILE A 145 31.76 -3.22 23.25
C ILE A 145 33.10 -3.74 23.76
N GLY A 146 33.73 -2.93 24.62
CA GLY A 146 34.99 -3.26 25.26
C GLY A 146 34.95 -4.63 25.93
N SER A 147 35.94 -5.45 25.61
CA SER A 147 36.19 -6.74 26.23
C SER A 147 36.22 -6.60 27.76
N PRO A 148 35.42 -7.34 28.53
CA PRO A 148 35.67 -7.44 29.96
C PRO A 148 36.88 -8.36 30.14
N GLN A 149 37.94 -7.79 30.69
CA GLN A 149 39.13 -8.49 31.16
C GLN A 149 38.67 -9.50 32.23
N VAL A 150 38.64 -10.80 31.92
CA VAL A 150 38.35 -11.83 32.92
C VAL A 150 39.61 -12.05 33.76
N ALA A 151 39.67 -11.41 34.92
CA ALA A 151 40.59 -11.77 36.00
C ALA A 151 40.19 -13.15 36.56
N GLY A 152 41.11 -14.11 36.52
CA GLY A 152 40.95 -15.41 37.17
C GLY A 152 41.36 -15.38 38.66
N PRO A 153 40.74 -16.19 39.53
CA PRO A 153 40.97 -16.20 40.99
C PRO A 153 42.24 -17.02 41.41
N PRO A 154 42.67 -16.95 42.69
CA PRO A 154 44.05 -16.66 43.13
C PRO A 154 45.11 -17.75 42.90
#